data_AF-A0A2E3BX79-F1
#
_entry.id   AF-A0A2E3BX79-F1
#
_cell.length_a   1.000
_cell.length_b   1.000
_cell.length_c   1.000
_cell.angle_alpha   90.00
_cell.angle_beta   90.00
_cell.angle_gamma   90.00
#
_symmetry.space_group_name_H-M   'P 1'
#
loop_
_entity.id
_entity.type
_entity.pdbx_description
1 polymer ?
#
loop_
_entity_poly.entity_id
_entity_poly.type
_entity_poly.pdbx_seq_one_letter_code
_entity_poly.pdbx_strand_id
1 'polypeptide(L)' 'MIPVEGNKNLFRDQNTGAILNMDSKGYFNYINKKNRKLTEKQEIDNMKKDIDEIKSLLYELVNRKT' A
#
# COMPACT_ATOMS: atom_id res chain seq x y z
N MET A 1 29.68 -3.08 12.33
CA MET A 1 29.01 -3.78 11.21
C MET A 1 30.03 -4.14 10.15
N ILE A 2 29.91 -5.32 9.53
CA ILE A 2 30.84 -5.82 8.51
C ILE A 2 30.10 -5.91 7.17
N PRO A 3 30.59 -5.31 6.07
CA PRO A 3 29.93 -5.42 4.77
C PRO A 3 29.90 -6.88 4.29
N VAL A 4 28.80 -7.29 3.66
CA VAL A 4 28.69 -8.62 3.03
C VAL A 4 29.28 -8.56 1.62
N GLU A 5 30.17 -9.49 1.30
CA GLU A 5 30.83 -9.56 -0.01
C GLU A 5 29.81 -9.64 -1.16
N GLY A 6 30.08 -8.91 -2.24
CA GLY A 6 29.20 -8.82 -3.41
C GLY A 6 27.88 -8.07 -3.19
N ASN A 7 27.59 -7.58 -1.98
CA ASN A 7 26.30 -7.00 -1.63
C ASN A 7 26.43 -5.59 -1.04
N LYS A 8 26.21 -4.56 -1.87
CA LYS A 8 26.40 -3.14 -1.49
C LYS A 8 25.60 -2.70 -0.26
N ASN A 9 24.40 -3.23 -0.08
CA ASN A 9 23.46 -2.78 0.95
C ASN A 9 23.32 -3.76 2.13
N LEU A 10 24.06 -4.88 2.13
CA LEU A 10 23.96 -5.89 3.19
C LEU A 10 25.14 -5.81 4.14
N PHE A 11 24.84 -5.81 5.44
CA PHE A 11 25.83 -5.69 6.50
C PHE A 11 25.57 -6.75 7.57
N ARG A 12 26.62 -7.42 8.02
CA ARG A 12 26.59 -8.34 9.16
C ARG A 12 26.76 -7.56 10.47
N ASP A 13 25.83 -7.72 11.38
CA ASP A 13 25.95 -7.24 12.74
C ASP A 13 27.01 -8.04 13.50
N GLN A 14 27.89 -7.36 14.24
CA GLN A 14 29.04 -8.00 14.89
C GLN A 14 28.69 -8.72 16.19
N ASN A 15 27.60 -8.30 16.85
CA ASN A 15 27.21 -8.85 18.14
C ASN A 15 26.34 -10.10 17.96
N THR A 16 25.44 -10.08 16.97
CA THR A 16 24.43 -11.13 16.73
C THR A 16 24.76 -12.00 15.52
N GLY A 17 25.63 -11.55 14.62
CA GLY A 17 25.92 -12.23 13.37
C GLY A 17 24.81 -12.11 12.31
N ALA A 18 23.71 -11.41 12.59
CA ALA A 18 22.58 -11.21 11.68
C ALA A 18 22.98 -10.39 10.45
N ILE A 19 22.41 -10.71 9.27
CA ILE A 19 22.59 -9.91 8.06
C ILE A 19 21.43 -8.93 7.94
N LEU A 20 21.76 -7.64 7.90
CA LEU A 20 20.82 -6.53 7.84
C LEU A 20 20.89 -5.86 6.48
N ASN A 21 19.72 -5.56 5.91
CA ASN A 21 19.61 -4.72 4.73
C ASN A 21 19.53 -3.25 5.15
N MET A 22 20.50 -2.47 4.70
CA MET A 22 20.63 -1.04 4.99
C MET A 22 20.23 -0.14 3.80
N ASP A 23 19.54 -0.70 2.80
CA ASP A 23 19.00 0.07 1.66
C ASP A 23 17.79 0.91 2.07
N SER A 24 18.07 2.05 2.71
CA SER A 24 17.03 3.00 3.09
C SER A 24 16.24 3.50 1.89
N LYS A 25 16.91 3.78 0.76
CA LYS A 25 16.26 4.27 -0.46
C LYS A 25 15.32 3.22 -1.06
N GLY A 26 15.77 1.98 -1.19
CA GLY A 26 14.94 0.86 -1.65
C GLY A 26 13.73 0.63 -0.75
N TYR A 27 13.93 0.71 0.57
CA TYR A 27 12.85 0.62 1.54
C TYR A 27 11.83 1.75 1.38
N PHE A 28 12.27 3.01 1.32
CA PHE A 28 11.36 4.16 1.12
C PHE A 28 10.60 4.07 -0.20
N ASN A 29 11.26 3.66 -1.29
CA ASN A 29 10.59 3.44 -2.57
C ASN A 29 9.50 2.37 -2.49
N TYR A 30 9.76 1.27 -1.78
CA TYR A 30 8.77 0.22 -1.53
C TYR A 30 7.56 0.76 -0.74
N ILE A 31 7.81 1.46 0.37
CA ILE A 31 6.75 2.02 1.21
C ILE A 31 5.90 3.01 0.42
N ASN A 32 6.51 3.91 -0.35
CA ASN A 32 5.78 4.86 -1.20
C ASN A 32 4.90 4.14 -2.23
N LYS A 33 5.43 3.10 -2.89
CA LYS A 33 4.65 2.29 -3.85
C LYS A 33 3.50 1.56 -3.17
N LYS A 34 3.72 1.01 -1.98
CA LYS A 34 2.69 0.33 -1.17
C LYS A 34 1.58 1.31 -0.79
N ASN A 35 1.93 2.47 -0.28
CA ASN A 35 0.97 3.49 0.15
C ASN A 35 0.15 4.00 -1.03
N ARG A 36 0.78 4.28 -2.18
CA ARG A 36 0.07 4.68 -3.40
C ARG A 36 -0.97 3.64 -3.81
N LYS A 37 -0.61 2.35 -3.83
CA LYS A 37 -1.57 1.27 -4.14
C LYS A 37 -2.72 1.19 -3.13
N LEU A 38 -2.44 1.46 -1.85
CA LEU A 38 -3.46 1.45 -0.82
C LEU A 38 -4.44 2.62 -1.01
N THR A 39 -3.94 3.81 -1.31
CA THR A 39 -4.75 4.98 -1.65
C THR A 39 -5.60 4.74 -2.89
N GLU A 40 -5.01 4.25 -3.99
CA GLU A 40 -5.73 3.90 -5.22
C GLU A 40 -6.86 2.89 -4.96
N LYS A 41 -6.60 1.88 -4.11
CA LYS A 41 -7.64 0.92 -3.71
C LYS A 41 -8.74 1.58 -2.89
N GLN A 42 -8.39 2.44 -1.93
CA GLN A 42 -9.36 3.15 -1.09
C GLN A 42 -10.26 4.07 -1.92
N GLU A 43 -9.71 4.74 -2.94
CA GLU A 43 -10.46 5.56 -3.88
C GLU A 43 -11.48 4.72 -4.66
N ILE A 44 -11.07 3.57 -5.20
CA ILE A 44 -11.98 2.64 -5.88
C ILE A 44 -13.08 2.14 -4.94
N ASP A 45 -12.74 1.78 -3.70
CA ASP A 45 -13.72 1.27 -2.74
C ASP A 45 -14.70 2.37 -2.29
N ASN A 46 -14.27 3.63 -2.24
CA ASN A 46 -15.17 4.77 -2.02
C ASN A 46 -16.09 4.99 -3.23
N MET A 47 -15.56 5.01 -4.46
CA MET A 47 -16.37 5.15 -5.67
C MET A 47 -17.46 4.06 -5.78
N LYS A 48 -17.14 2.82 -5.37
CA LYS A 48 -18.15 1.73 -5.34
C LYS A 48 -19.28 2.03 -4.36
N LYS A 49 -18.98 2.55 -3.17
CA LYS A 49 -19.98 2.95 -2.18
C LYS A 49 -20.87 4.07 -2.72
N ASP A 50 -20.27 5.09 -3.31
CA ASP A 50 -21.01 6.21 -3.92
C ASP A 50 -21.94 5.70 -5.03
N ILE A 51 -21.48 4.75 -5.86
CA ILE A 51 -22.31 4.11 -6.89
C ILE A 51 -23.48 3.32 -6.29
N ASP A 52 -23.24 2.57 -5.21
CA ASP A 52 -24.29 1.79 -4.56
C ASP A 52 -25.33 2.68 -3.84
N GLU A 53 -24.89 3.81 -3.29
CA GLU A 53 -25.78 4.85 -2.76
C GLU A 53 -26.63 5.46 -3.88
N ILE A 54 -26.02 5.86 -5.00
CA ILE A 54 -26.74 6.39 -6.18
C ILE A 54 -27.79 5.38 -6.66
N LYS A 55 -27.45 4.10 -6.79
CA LYS A 55 -28.41 3.05 -7.17
C LYS A 55 -29.58 2.96 -6.20
N SER A 56 -29.30 3.05 -4.90
CA SER A 56 -30.33 2.98 -3.85
C SER A 56 -31.29 4.18 -3.94
N LEU A 57 -30.75 5.39 -4.11
CA LEU A 57 -31.55 6.61 -4.33
C LEU A 57 -32.40 6.52 -5.60
N LEU A 58 -31.83 6.00 -6.71
CA LEU A 58 -32.58 5.78 -7.95
C LEU A 58 -33.71 4.76 -7.77
N TYR A 59 -33.46 3.68 -7.03
CA TYR A 59 -34.47 2.67 -6.72
C TYR A 59 -35.64 3.28 -5.92
N GLU A 60 -35.35 4.10 -4.90
CA GLU A 60 -36.38 4.82 -4.16
C GLU A 60 -37.20 5.77 -5.04
N LEU A 61 -36.56 6.49 -5.96
CA LEU A 61 -37.23 7.42 -6.87
C LEU A 61 -38.16 6.69 -7.85
N VAL A 62 -37.74 5.55 -8.38
CA VAL A 62 -38.55 4.73 -9.30
C VAL A 62 -39.75 4.13 -8.56
N ASN A 63 -39.56 3.61 -7.35
CA ASN A 63 -40.62 2.95 -6.60
C ASN A 63 -41.55 3.91 -5.85
N ARG A 64 -41.19 5.19 -5.68
CA ARG A 64 -42.10 6.24 -5.17
C ARG A 64 -43.14 6.71 -6.20
N LYS A 65 -43.03 6.30 -7.47
CA LYS A 65 -43.96 6.71 -8.55
C LYS A 65 -45.21 5.82 -8.72
N THR A 66 -45.57 5.07 -7.70
CA THR A 66 -46.87 4.36 -7.56
C THR A 66 -47.47 4.70 -6.22
#